data_AF-A0AAW3EUD9-F1
#
_entry.id   AF-A0AAW3EUD9-F1
#
_cell.length_a   1.000
_cell.length_b   1.000
_cell.length_c   1.000
_cell.angle_alpha   90.00
_cell.angle_beta   90.00
_cell.angle_gamma   90.00
#
_symmetry.space_group_name_H-M   'P 1'
#
loop_
_entity.id
_entity.type
_entity.pdbx_description
1 polymer ?
#
loop_
_entity_poly.entity_id
_entity_poly.type
_entity_poly.pdbx_seq_one_letter_code
_entity_poly.pdbx_strand_id
1 'polypeptide(L)'
;MGNVLNALPKSQQGKAKADPQAIWMAATRADAHAAFDRFVTIYAAKYPKTTETLKKDRESLLAFYDFPADHWQHLRTTNAIESTFATVRHRTTRTRNCVSRPTFLGLAFKADRGSRENMAAHQRPRTDHAVAGRHAFKDGEPVQDDQPGQQKLAA
;
A
#
# COMPACT_ATOMS: atom_id res chain seq x y z
N MET A 1 -3.44 -5.92 2.90
CA MET A 1 -3.64 -6.58 4.22
C MET A 1 -4.07 -8.04 4.18
N GLY A 2 -4.62 -8.55 3.06
CA GLY A 2 -5.19 -9.90 3.01
C GLY A 2 -4.26 -10.98 3.54
N ASN A 3 -2.96 -10.94 3.21
CA ASN A 3 -2.00 -11.95 3.61
C ASN A 3 -1.78 -12.03 5.14
N VAL A 4 -1.69 -10.89 5.82
CA VAL A 4 -1.47 -10.83 7.28
C VAL A 4 -2.73 -11.29 8.03
N LEU A 5 -3.92 -10.87 7.58
CA LEU A 5 -5.19 -11.28 8.19
C LEU A 5 -5.51 -12.76 7.95
N ASN A 6 -5.11 -13.32 6.81
CA ASN A 6 -5.31 -14.75 6.49
C ASN A 6 -4.53 -15.69 7.42
N ALA A 7 -3.46 -15.21 8.08
CA ALA A 7 -2.73 -15.99 9.06
C ALA A 7 -3.44 -16.05 10.44
N LEU A 8 -4.48 -15.24 10.65
CA LEU A 8 -5.27 -15.20 11.88
C LEU A 8 -6.58 -16.00 11.75
N PRO A 9 -7.09 -16.59 12.85
CA PRO A 9 -8.42 -17.19 12.88
C PRO A 9 -9.50 -16.19 12.47
N LYS A 10 -10.49 -16.62 11.68
CA LYS A 10 -11.57 -15.76 11.17
C LYS A 10 -12.30 -14.97 12.26
N SER A 11 -12.48 -15.56 13.45
CA SER A 11 -13.11 -14.91 14.61
C SER A 11 -12.33 -13.69 15.12
N GLN A 12 -11.01 -13.67 14.95
CA GLN A 12 -10.14 -12.61 15.46
C GLN A 12 -9.80 -11.57 14.40
N GLN A 13 -10.01 -11.85 13.10
CA GLN A 13 -9.70 -10.93 12.01
C GLN A 13 -10.43 -9.58 12.15
N GLY A 14 -11.68 -9.57 12.61
CA GLY A 14 -12.44 -8.33 12.80
C GLY A 14 -11.79 -7.40 13.84
N LYS A 15 -11.37 -7.96 14.98
CA LYS A 15 -10.70 -7.21 16.06
C LYS A 15 -9.29 -6.79 15.65
N ALA A 16 -8.55 -7.70 15.04
CA ALA A 16 -7.16 -7.51 14.62
C ALA A 16 -7.02 -6.70 13.32
N LYS A 17 -8.09 -6.16 12.74
CA LYS A 17 -8.01 -5.32 11.53
C LYS A 17 -7.51 -3.90 11.87
N ALA A 18 -7.86 -3.39 13.05
CA ALA A 18 -7.53 -2.02 13.46
C ALA A 18 -6.03 -1.84 13.74
N ASP A 19 -5.40 -2.80 14.41
CA ASP A 19 -3.97 -2.71 14.79
C ASP A 19 -3.01 -2.63 13.60
N PRO A 20 -3.08 -3.53 12.59
CA PRO A 20 -2.25 -3.38 11.42
C PRO A 20 -2.63 -2.10 10.67
N GLN A 21 -3.90 -1.66 10.72
CA GLN A 21 -4.33 -0.40 10.11
C GLN A 21 -3.72 0.84 10.70
N ALA A 22 -3.45 0.83 12.01
CA ALA A 22 -2.70 1.89 12.65
C ALA A 22 -1.25 2.00 12.10
N ILE A 23 -0.66 0.92 11.56
CA ILE A 23 0.74 0.93 11.08
C ILE A 23 0.88 1.80 9.83
N TRP A 24 0.11 1.55 8.76
CA TRP A 24 0.27 2.31 7.50
C TRP A 24 -0.53 3.62 7.47
N MET A 25 -1.49 3.82 8.38
CA MET A 25 -2.21 5.09 8.53
C MET A 25 -1.49 6.08 9.46
N ALA A 26 -0.35 5.68 10.05
CA ALA A 26 0.45 6.54 10.90
C ALA A 26 0.90 7.81 10.15
N ALA A 27 0.99 8.92 10.90
CA ALA A 27 1.37 10.21 10.36
C ALA A 27 2.85 10.23 9.90
N THR A 28 3.74 9.60 10.68
CA THR A 28 5.19 9.57 10.42
C THR A 28 5.72 8.14 10.37
N ARG A 29 6.90 7.95 9.75
CA ARG A 29 7.62 6.67 9.75
C ARG A 29 7.94 6.19 11.17
N ALA A 30 8.28 7.11 12.08
CA ALA A 30 8.55 6.78 13.48
C ALA A 30 7.32 6.22 14.20
N ASP A 31 6.15 6.84 14.01
CA ASP A 31 4.88 6.36 14.57
C ASP A 31 4.48 5.01 13.98
N ALA A 32 4.74 4.80 12.69
CA ALA A 32 4.50 3.53 12.02
C ALA A 32 5.35 2.40 12.64
N HIS A 33 6.63 2.67 12.93
CA HIS A 33 7.49 1.71 13.63
C HIS A 33 7.02 1.45 15.06
N ALA A 34 6.61 2.47 15.82
CA ALA A 34 6.05 2.27 17.15
C ALA A 34 4.77 1.41 17.11
N ALA A 35 3.89 1.66 16.13
CA ALA A 35 2.70 0.84 15.91
C ALA A 35 3.04 -0.61 15.53
N PHE A 36 4.09 -0.80 14.73
CA PHE A 36 4.60 -2.10 14.35
C PHE A 36 5.08 -2.90 15.57
N ASP A 37 5.90 -2.28 16.42
CA ASP A 37 6.45 -2.95 17.61
C ASP A 37 5.34 -3.28 18.63
N ARG A 38 4.33 -2.43 18.75
CA ARG A 38 3.10 -2.74 19.51
C ARG A 38 2.39 -3.97 18.96
N PHE A 39 2.18 -4.04 17.64
CA PHE A 39 1.54 -5.19 17.00
C PHE A 39 2.32 -6.49 17.24
N VAL A 40 3.65 -6.46 17.06
CA VAL A 40 4.50 -7.62 17.32
C VAL A 40 4.40 -8.06 18.78
N THR A 41 4.42 -7.13 19.73
CA THR A 41 4.33 -7.45 21.17
C THR A 41 3.00 -8.14 21.52
N ILE A 42 1.89 -7.68 20.95
CA ILE A 42 0.55 -8.23 21.24
C ILE A 42 0.36 -9.62 20.60
N TYR A 43 0.83 -9.80 19.36
CA TYR A 43 0.50 -10.96 18.54
C TYR A 43 1.60 -12.02 18.46
N ALA A 44 2.86 -11.72 18.77
CA ALA A 44 3.97 -12.67 18.60
C ALA A 44 3.79 -13.97 19.40
N ALA A 45 3.32 -13.88 20.65
CA ALA A 45 3.16 -15.04 21.51
C ALA A 45 2.03 -15.98 21.05
N LYS A 46 0.98 -15.45 20.44
CA LYS A 46 -0.21 -16.21 20.02
C LYS A 46 -0.20 -16.61 18.55
N TYR A 47 0.40 -15.78 17.70
CA TYR A 47 0.35 -15.89 16.24
C TYR A 47 1.72 -15.52 15.62
N PRO A 48 2.77 -16.33 15.84
CA PRO A 48 4.11 -16.03 15.36
C PRO A 48 4.16 -15.86 13.84
N LYS A 49 3.44 -16.71 13.09
CA LYS A 49 3.35 -16.65 11.62
C LYS A 49 2.85 -15.30 11.08
N THR A 50 1.89 -14.67 11.77
CA THR A 50 1.38 -13.35 11.40
C THR A 50 2.46 -12.30 11.56
N THR A 51 3.20 -12.35 12.68
CA THR A 51 4.27 -11.39 12.95
C THR A 51 5.49 -11.59 12.04
N GLU A 52 5.83 -12.83 11.68
CA GLU A 52 6.92 -13.12 10.74
C GLU A 52 6.62 -12.59 9.33
N THR A 53 5.40 -12.82 8.85
CA THR A 53 4.95 -12.30 7.56
C THR A 53 5.06 -10.78 7.53
N LEU A 54 4.66 -10.12 8.62
CA LEU A 54 4.72 -8.66 8.71
C LEU A 54 6.17 -8.15 8.85
N LYS A 55 7.04 -8.87 9.56
CA LYS A 55 8.48 -8.54 9.71
C LYS A 55 9.24 -8.60 8.41
N LYS A 56 8.94 -9.60 7.56
CA LYS A 56 9.59 -9.75 6.26
C LYS A 56 9.41 -8.52 5.37
N ASP A 57 8.21 -7.94 5.38
CA ASP A 57 7.84 -6.84 4.49
C ASP A 57 7.97 -5.46 5.17
N ARG A 58 8.63 -5.34 6.33
CA ARG A 58 8.70 -4.10 7.13
C ARG A 58 9.21 -2.90 6.34
N GLU A 59 10.31 -3.07 5.60
CA GLU A 59 10.92 -1.98 4.84
C GLU A 59 10.06 -1.59 3.63
N SER A 60 9.59 -2.58 2.87
CA SER A 60 8.74 -2.34 1.70
C SER A 60 7.40 -1.70 2.07
N LEU A 61 6.84 -2.01 3.25
CA LEU A 61 5.60 -1.41 3.75
C LEU A 61 5.77 0.07 4.12
N LEU A 62 6.98 0.53 4.42
CA LEU A 62 7.25 1.90 4.91
C LEU A 62 8.02 2.76 3.89
N ALA A 63 8.30 2.22 2.71
CA ALA A 63 8.91 2.95 1.60
C ALA A 63 8.01 4.07 1.04
N PHE A 64 6.68 4.01 1.27
CA PHE A 64 5.78 5.05 0.75
C PHE A 64 5.98 6.43 1.43
N TYR A 65 6.64 6.48 2.60
CA TYR A 65 6.98 7.74 3.29
C TYR A 65 8.05 8.55 2.53
N ASP A 66 8.74 7.95 1.57
CA ASP A 66 9.71 8.63 0.68
C ASP A 66 9.02 9.32 -0.52
N PHE A 67 7.68 9.35 -0.55
CA PHE A 67 6.88 10.02 -1.58
C PHE A 67 6.07 11.18 -0.97
N PRO A 68 5.63 12.16 -1.79
CA PRO A 68 4.79 13.28 -1.34
C PRO A 68 3.52 12.82 -0.62
N ALA A 69 3.12 13.57 0.42
CA ALA A 69 1.94 13.25 1.22
C ALA A 69 0.63 13.18 0.40
N ASP A 70 0.50 13.99 -0.65
CA ASP A 70 -0.65 13.97 -1.58
C ASP A 70 -0.89 12.59 -2.20
N HIS A 71 0.19 11.82 -2.40
CA HIS A 71 0.12 10.50 -3.02
C HIS A 71 -0.21 9.40 -2.02
N TRP A 72 -0.07 9.64 -0.72
CA TRP A 72 -0.28 8.62 0.30
C TRP A 72 -1.68 8.04 0.29
N GLN A 73 -2.71 8.86 0.00
CA GLN A 73 -4.09 8.36 -0.10
C GLN A 73 -4.24 7.27 -1.18
N HIS A 74 -3.54 7.44 -2.30
CA HIS A 74 -3.55 6.50 -3.41
C HIS A 74 -2.63 5.30 -3.16
N LEU A 75 -1.46 5.52 -2.55
CA LEU A 75 -0.49 4.46 -2.25
C LEU A 75 -0.96 3.53 -1.11
N ARG A 76 -1.74 4.04 -0.15
CA ARG A 76 -2.27 3.25 0.98
C ARG A 76 -3.46 2.37 0.59
N THR A 77 -4.08 2.59 -0.56
CA THR A 77 -5.22 1.79 -1.02
C THR A 77 -4.81 0.70 -1.99
N THR A 78 -5.24 -0.53 -1.72
CA THR A 78 -5.08 -1.66 -2.64
C THR A 78 -6.23 -1.78 -3.62
N ASN A 79 -7.23 -0.88 -3.57
CA ASN A 79 -8.46 -0.96 -4.38
C ASN A 79 -8.18 -1.03 -5.88
N ALA A 80 -7.16 -0.33 -6.37
CA ALA A 80 -6.77 -0.37 -7.79
C ALA A 80 -6.45 -1.81 -8.25
N ILE A 81 -5.76 -2.55 -7.39
CA ILE A 81 -5.33 -3.93 -7.66
C ILE A 81 -6.46 -4.90 -7.30
N GLU A 82 -7.09 -4.74 -6.12
CA GLU A 82 -8.12 -5.67 -5.65
C GLU A 82 -9.40 -5.60 -6.51
N SER A 83 -9.79 -4.43 -7.02
CA SER A 83 -11.00 -4.26 -7.85
C SER A 83 -10.87 -4.94 -9.23
N THR A 84 -9.70 -4.83 -9.88
CA THR A 84 -9.41 -5.53 -11.14
C THR A 84 -9.50 -7.05 -10.94
N PHE A 85 -8.81 -7.59 -9.93
CA PHE A 85 -8.81 -9.01 -9.62
C PHE A 85 -10.17 -9.53 -9.13
N ALA A 86 -10.94 -8.73 -8.39
CA ALA A 86 -12.28 -9.09 -7.94
C ALA A 86 -13.20 -9.39 -9.13
N THR A 87 -13.14 -8.58 -10.18
CA THR A 87 -13.93 -8.77 -11.40
C THR A 87 -13.58 -10.07 -12.11
N VAL A 88 -12.28 -10.38 -12.23
CA VAL A 88 -11.79 -11.63 -12.83
C VAL A 88 -12.27 -12.82 -11.99
N ARG A 89 -12.01 -12.81 -10.67
CA ARG A 89 -12.38 -13.89 -9.75
C ARG A 89 -13.88 -14.15 -9.74
N HIS A 90 -14.69 -13.09 -9.75
CA HIS A 90 -16.13 -13.17 -9.82
C HIS A 90 -16.61 -13.91 -11.07
N ARG A 91 -16.06 -13.55 -12.24
CA ARG A 91 -16.40 -14.21 -13.51
C ARG A 91 -15.93 -15.67 -13.54
N THR A 92 -14.73 -15.96 -13.03
CA THR A 92 -14.22 -17.35 -12.92
C THR A 92 -15.09 -18.22 -12.00
N THR A 93 -15.55 -17.66 -10.89
CA THR A 93 -16.45 -18.36 -9.95
C THR A 93 -17.80 -18.65 -10.61
N ARG A 94 -18.33 -17.68 -11.38
CA ARG A 94 -19.60 -17.83 -12.12
C ARG A 94 -19.52 -18.89 -13.22
N THR A 95 -18.38 -19.02 -13.89
CA THR A 95 -18.15 -20.06 -14.90
C THR A 95 -17.69 -21.39 -14.31
N ARG A 96 -17.63 -21.53 -12.97
CA ARG A 96 -17.16 -22.73 -12.25
C ARG A 96 -15.80 -23.25 -12.72
N ASN A 97 -14.93 -22.35 -13.18
CA ASN A 97 -13.64 -22.70 -13.78
C ASN A 97 -13.73 -23.60 -15.04
N CYS A 98 -14.90 -23.72 -15.67
CA CYS A 98 -15.14 -24.53 -16.86
C CYS A 98 -14.93 -23.71 -18.15
N VAL A 99 -13.78 -23.05 -18.28
CA VAL A 99 -13.44 -22.24 -19.45
C VAL A 99 -12.13 -22.71 -20.08
N SER A 100 -12.09 -22.76 -21.41
CA SER A 100 -10.84 -23.03 -22.13
C SER A 100 -9.86 -21.86 -21.94
N ARG A 101 -8.56 -22.16 -21.99
CA ARG A 101 -7.48 -21.18 -21.83
C ARG A 101 -7.63 -19.92 -22.71
N PRO A 102 -7.93 -19.99 -24.02
CA PRO A 102 -8.10 -18.78 -24.84
C PRO A 102 -9.31 -17.93 -24.40
N THR A 103 -10.41 -18.56 -24.02
CA THR A 103 -11.61 -17.87 -23.53
C THR A 103 -11.35 -17.18 -22.19
N PHE A 104 -10.61 -17.83 -21.30
CA PHE A 104 -10.19 -17.22 -20.04
C PHE A 104 -9.32 -15.97 -20.27
N LEU A 105 -8.34 -16.03 -21.17
CA LEU A 105 -7.49 -14.90 -21.52
C LEU A 105 -8.31 -13.73 -22.08
N GLY A 106 -9.24 -13.99 -23.01
CA GLY A 106 -10.13 -12.96 -23.55
C GLY A 106 -11.00 -12.32 -22.48
N LEU A 107 -11.50 -13.11 -21.53
CA LEU A 107 -12.31 -12.63 -20.42
C LEU A 107 -11.51 -11.79 -19.41
N ALA A 108 -10.27 -12.19 -19.11
CA ALA A 108 -9.36 -11.43 -18.26
C ALA A 108 -8.98 -10.09 -18.92
N PHE A 109 -8.65 -10.10 -20.21
CA PHE A 109 -8.36 -8.88 -20.97
C PHE A 109 -9.55 -7.89 -20.99
N LYS A 110 -10.76 -8.39 -21.25
CA LYS A 110 -11.99 -7.58 -21.18
C LYS A 110 -12.26 -7.05 -19.77
N ALA A 111 -11.95 -7.82 -18.72
CA ALA A 111 -12.12 -7.39 -17.33
C ALA A 111 -11.13 -6.29 -16.95
N ASP A 112 -9.86 -6.42 -17.35
CA ASP A 112 -8.83 -5.40 -17.15
C ASP A 112 -9.22 -4.07 -17.79
N ARG A 113 -9.59 -4.10 -19.08
CA ARG A 113 -10.00 -2.90 -19.81
C ARG A 113 -11.17 -2.17 -19.15
N GLY A 114 -12.21 -2.90 -18.75
CA GLY A 114 -13.36 -2.30 -18.06
C GLY A 114 -13.00 -1.72 -16.70
N SER A 115 -12.07 -2.34 -15.96
CA SER A 115 -11.62 -1.79 -14.68
C SER A 115 -10.80 -0.51 -14.86
N ARG A 116 -9.93 -0.45 -15.88
CA ARG A 116 -9.14 0.74 -16.23
C ARG A 116 -10.02 1.94 -16.59
N GLU A 117 -11.09 1.73 -17.34
CA GLU A 117 -12.06 2.78 -17.69
C GLU A 117 -12.70 3.39 -16.43
N ASN A 118 -13.07 2.56 -15.45
CA ASN A 118 -13.61 3.01 -14.17
C ASN A 118 -12.55 3.69 -13.28
N MET A 119 -11.30 3.24 -13.36
CA MET A 119 -10.19 3.75 -12.55
C MET A 119 -9.68 5.12 -13.04
N ALA A 120 -9.66 5.33 -14.36
CA ALA A 120 -9.31 6.62 -14.97
C ALA A 120 -10.24 7.77 -14.54
N ALA A 121 -11.47 7.45 -14.12
CA ALA A 121 -12.42 8.41 -13.55
C ALA A 121 -12.14 8.75 -12.07
N HIS A 122 -11.50 7.85 -11.32
CA HIS A 122 -11.29 7.98 -9.87
C HIS A 122 -9.90 8.49 -9.46
N GLN A 123 -8.87 8.34 -10.32
CA GLN A 123 -7.46 8.51 -9.94
C GLN A 123 -6.72 9.55 -10.80
N ARG A 124 -7.26 10.77 -10.94
CA ARG A 124 -6.44 11.89 -11.42
C ARG A 124 -5.90 12.67 -10.21
N PRO A 125 -4.72 12.31 -9.66
CA PRO A 125 -4.05 13.21 -8.74
C PRO A 125 -3.79 14.53 -9.46
N ARG A 126 -3.96 15.64 -8.74
CA ARG A 126 -3.90 16.99 -9.32
C ARG A 126 -2.45 17.49 -9.52
N THR A 127 -1.45 16.67 -9.18
CA THR A 127 -0.07 17.10 -8.93
C THR A 127 0.97 16.12 -9.51
N ASP A 128 0.98 15.98 -10.83
CA ASP A 128 1.93 15.11 -11.55
C ASP A 128 3.37 15.68 -11.60
N HIS A 129 3.54 16.98 -11.28
CA HIS A 129 4.77 17.71 -11.57
C HIS A 129 5.89 17.59 -10.53
N ALA A 130 5.59 17.16 -9.29
CA ALA A 130 6.58 17.14 -8.21
C ALA A 130 7.45 15.86 -8.19
N VAL A 131 6.91 14.72 -8.62
CA VAL A 131 7.63 13.42 -8.57
C VAL A 131 8.66 13.26 -9.68
N ALA A 132 8.59 14.08 -10.74
CA ALA A 132 9.56 14.06 -11.83
C ALA A 132 10.93 14.67 -11.44
N GLY A 133 10.96 15.53 -10.42
CA GLY A 133 12.21 16.03 -9.85
C GLY A 133 12.72 15.05 -8.80
N ARG A 134 13.97 14.58 -8.91
CA ARG A 134 14.66 13.76 -7.89
C ARG A 134 14.87 14.55 -6.59
N HIS A 135 13.80 14.86 -5.87
CA HIS A 135 13.85 15.44 -4.54
C HIS A 135 13.65 14.30 -3.54
N ALA A 136 14.52 14.19 -2.55
CA ALA A 136 14.30 13.28 -1.45
C ALA A 136 13.14 13.80 -0.60
N PHE A 137 12.12 12.98 -0.36
CA PHE A 137 11.04 13.31 0.58
C PHE A 137 11.29 12.55 1.88
N LYS A 138 11.06 13.22 3.01
CA LYS A 138 11.07 12.59 4.33
C LYS A 138 9.71 12.83 4.95
N ASP A 139 9.00 11.75 5.24
CA ASP A 139 7.65 11.81 5.83
C ASP A 139 6.68 12.71 5.03
N GLY A 140 6.82 12.73 3.70
CA GLY A 140 5.90 13.44 2.80
C GLY A 140 6.22 14.90 2.54
N GLU A 141 7.22 15.46 3.22
CA GLU A 141 7.73 16.81 2.98
C GLU A 141 9.02 16.77 2.13
N PRO A 142 9.20 17.69 1.16
CA PRO A 142 10.43 17.78 0.40
C PRO A 142 11.58 18.18 1.33
N VAL A 143 12.63 17.37 1.39
CA VAL A 143 13.88 17.77 2.03
C VAL A 143 14.49 18.86 1.15
N GLN A 144 14.44 20.11 1.61
CA GLN A 144 15.27 21.16 1.01
C GLN A 144 16.73 20.77 1.28
N ASP A 145 17.50 20.48 0.24
CA ASP A 145 18.96 20.49 0.34
C ASP A 145 19.35 21.88 0.88
N ASP A 146 20.04 21.88 2.02
CA ASP A 146 20.57 23.08 2.66
C ASP A 146 21.26 23.97 1.61
N GLN A 147 20.93 25.26 1.62
CA GLN A 147 21.63 26.26 0.83
C GLN A 147 23.14 26.16 1.07
N PRO A 148 23.99 26.14 0.02
CA PRO A 148 25.43 26.17 0.22
C PRO A 148 25.81 27.44 1.00
N GLY A 149 26.64 27.23 2.01
CA GLY A 149 26.87 28.16 3.11
C GLY A 149 27.09 29.62 2.71
N GLN A 150 26.48 30.49 3.49
CA GLN A 150 26.74 31.92 3.55
C GLN A 150 28.25 32.15 3.74
N GLN A 151 28.98 32.39 2.65
CA GLN A 151 30.34 32.92 2.72
C GLN A 151 30.25 34.32 3.32
N LYS A 152 30.65 34.45 4.59
CA LYS A 152 30.95 35.74 5.21
C LYS A 152 32.09 36.36 4.42
N LEU A 153 31.77 37.34 3.57
CA LEU A 153 32.75 38.22 2.96
C LEU A 153 33.30 39.12 4.08
N ALA A 154 34.49 38.80 4.57
CA ALA A 154 35.30 39.73 5.35
C ALA A 154 35.94 40.72 4.37
N ALA A 155 35.61 42.00 4.53
CA ALA A 155 36.36 43.14 4.03
C ALA A 155 36.15 44.31 5.00
#